data_AF-A0A519V139-F1
#
_entry.id   AF-A0A519V139-F1
#
_cell.length_a   1.000
_cell.length_b   1.000
_cell.length_c   1.000
_cell.angle_alpha   90.00
_cell.angle_beta   90.00
_cell.angle_gamma   90.00
#
_symmetry.space_group_name_H-M   'P 1'
#
loop_
_entity.id
_entity.type
_entity.pdbx_description
1 polymer ?
#
loop_
_entity_poly.entity_id
_entity_poly.type
_entity_poly.pdbx_seq_one_letter_code
_entity_poly.pdbx_strand_id
1 'polypeptide(L)'
;GDLEAFMQAYAKSDSLLFVGKSGPTYGWQQTLDNYKRGYPDKSAMGFLTFGIKKVDFLAKDKAFVLGSWHLKRDKDEPKGYFTLLLQKIDGIWKVIVDHSS
;
A
#
# COMPACT_ATOMS: atom_id res chain seq x y z
N GLY A 1 12.00 -3.10 6.91
CA GLY A 1 11.86 -1.68 7.31
C GLY A 1 12.61 -0.75 6.38
N ASP A 2 12.39 -0.91 5.08
CA ASP A 2 12.87 0.01 4.05
C ASP A 2 11.63 0.51 3.32
N LEU A 3 11.26 1.76 3.59
CA LEU A 3 10.05 2.36 3.04
C LEU A 3 10.20 2.71 1.56
N GLU A 4 11.43 2.99 1.11
CA GLU A 4 11.68 3.34 -0.29
C GLU A 4 11.60 2.10 -1.18
N ALA A 5 12.11 0.97 -0.70
CA ALA A 5 11.92 -0.34 -1.32
C ALA A 5 10.45 -0.77 -1.30
N PHE A 6 9.74 -0.58 -0.19
CA PHE A 6 8.29 -0.84 -0.10
C PHE A 6 7.51 -0.02 -1.14
N MET A 7 7.84 1.27 -1.27
CA MET A 7 7.19 2.17 -2.20
C MET A 7 7.47 1.85 -3.69
N GLN A 8 8.44 0.98 -4.00
CA GLN A 8 8.64 0.50 -5.38
C GLN A 8 7.46 -0.31 -5.92
N ALA A 9 6.60 -0.86 -5.07
CA ALA A 9 5.38 -1.54 -5.50
C ALA A 9 4.31 -0.58 -6.07
N TYR A 10 4.41 0.71 -5.75
CA TYR A 10 3.47 1.74 -6.16
C TYR A 10 3.93 2.43 -7.44
N ALA A 11 2.99 2.92 -8.24
CA ALA A 11 3.29 3.72 -9.42
C ALA A 11 3.92 5.05 -8.99
N LYS A 12 5.12 5.35 -9.49
CA LYS A 12 5.81 6.62 -9.23
C LYS A 12 5.21 7.72 -10.09
N SER A 13 4.08 8.26 -9.65
CA SER A 13 3.27 9.24 -10.36
C SER A 13 2.57 10.17 -9.37
N ASP A 14 2.24 11.38 -9.81
CA ASP A 14 1.40 12.33 -9.07
C ASP A 14 -0.07 11.89 -9.00
N SER A 15 -0.47 10.95 -9.86
CA SER A 15 -1.83 10.38 -9.88
C SER A 15 -2.01 9.17 -8.96
N LEU A 16 -0.96 8.68 -8.30
CA LEU A 16 -1.12 7.62 -7.29
C LEU A 16 -2.12 8.07 -6.22
N LEU A 17 -3.16 7.28 -5.96
CA LEU A 17 -4.13 7.57 -4.92
C LEU A 17 -3.97 6.60 -3.74
N PHE A 18 -3.72 7.15 -2.54
CA PHE A 18 -3.75 6.40 -1.29
C PHE A 18 -4.87 6.93 -0.40
N VAL A 19 -5.74 6.06 0.09
CA VAL A 19 -6.84 6.39 1.00
C VAL A 19 -6.64 5.63 2.29
N GLY A 20 -6.47 6.37 3.39
CA GLY A 20 -6.34 5.81 4.73
C GLY A 20 -7.25 6.53 5.73
N LYS A 21 -6.96 6.34 7.03
CA LYS A 21 -7.72 6.95 8.14
C LYS A 21 -7.88 8.47 8.03
N SER A 22 -6.89 9.17 7.47
CA SER A 22 -6.89 10.63 7.31
C SER A 22 -7.53 11.11 6.00
N GLY A 23 -8.10 10.21 5.19
CA GLY A 23 -8.67 10.52 3.88
C GLY A 23 -7.69 10.30 2.72
N PRO A 24 -8.00 10.83 1.52
CA PRO A 24 -7.21 10.63 0.32
C PRO A 24 -5.91 11.45 0.31
N THR A 25 -4.84 10.86 -0.21
CA THR A 25 -3.55 11.46 -0.52
C THR A 25 -3.22 11.14 -1.98
N TYR A 26 -2.71 12.13 -2.71
CA TYR A 26 -2.28 11.96 -4.09
C TYR A 26 -0.75 12.05 -4.20
N GLY A 27 -0.18 11.29 -5.11
CA GLY A 27 1.23 11.36 -5.46
C GLY A 27 2.14 10.43 -4.65
N TRP A 28 3.13 9.87 -5.35
CA TRP A 28 4.08 8.92 -4.78
C TRP A 28 4.94 9.53 -3.67
N GLN A 29 5.45 10.75 -3.88
CA GLN A 29 6.33 11.40 -2.90
C GLN A 29 5.57 11.74 -1.61
N GLN A 30 4.37 12.32 -1.73
CA GLN A 30 3.54 12.66 -0.57
C GLN A 30 3.15 11.39 0.23
N THR A 31 2.87 10.29 -0.47
CA THR A 31 2.60 8.99 0.16
C THR A 31 3.82 8.47 0.92
N LEU A 32 5.02 8.52 0.34
CA LEU A 32 6.27 8.14 1.01
C LEU A 32 6.53 9.01 2.25
N ASP A 33 6.35 10.32 2.15
CA ASP A 33 6.57 11.25 3.26
C ASP A 33 5.59 10.98 4.41
N ASN A 34 4.34 10.62 4.10
CA ASN A 34 3.35 10.18 5.08
C ASN A 34 3.77 8.88 5.77
N TYR A 35 4.29 7.89 5.02
CA TYR A 35 4.84 6.67 5.60
C TYR A 35 6.02 6.96 6.53
N LYS A 36 6.98 7.79 6.09
CA LYS A 36 8.15 8.19 6.91
C LYS A 36 7.71 8.88 8.21
N ARG A 37 6.65 9.68 8.17
CA ARG A 37 6.07 10.33 9.36
C ARG A 37 5.37 9.34 10.30
N GLY A 38 4.66 8.35 9.76
CA GLY A 38 3.94 7.33 10.55
C GLY A 38 4.84 6.24 11.12
N TYR A 39 5.98 5.97 10.48
CA TYR A 39 6.92 4.89 10.84
C TYR A 39 8.35 5.44 10.96
N PRO A 40 8.63 6.24 12.00
CA PRO A 40 9.91 6.96 12.14
C PRO A 40 11.10 6.05 12.43
N ASP A 41 10.89 4.85 12.96
CA ASP A 41 11.94 3.90 13.30
C ASP A 41 11.52 2.43 13.10
N LYS A 42 12.48 1.51 13.24
CA LYS A 42 12.25 0.07 13.05
C LYS A 42 11.27 -0.54 14.06
N SER A 43 11.22 -0.02 15.30
CA SER A 43 10.29 -0.51 16.32
C SER A 43 8.84 -0.16 15.97
N ALA A 44 8.63 1.01 15.34
CA ALA A 44 7.34 1.43 14.84
C ALA A 44 6.86 0.60 13.64
N MET A 45 7.76 0.01 12.85
CA MET A 45 7.42 -0.74 11.64
C MET A 45 6.89 -2.15 11.90
N GLY A 46 7.39 -2.84 12.93
CA GLY A 46 6.98 -4.22 13.24
C GLY A 46 7.05 -5.20 12.06
N PHE A 47 6.20 -6.22 12.11
CA PHE A 47 6.07 -7.28 11.11
C PHE A 47 4.70 -7.20 10.42
N LEU A 48 4.71 -6.85 9.14
CA LEU A 48 3.52 -6.77 8.30
C LEU A 48 3.26 -8.10 7.59
N THR A 49 2.06 -8.63 7.76
CA THR A 49 1.58 -9.84 7.07
C THR A 49 0.34 -9.49 6.25
N PHE A 50 0.31 -9.96 5.00
CA PHE A 50 -0.85 -9.82 4.12
C PHE A 50 -1.57 -11.16 3.93
N GLY A 51 -2.90 -11.10 3.85
CA GLY A 51 -3.74 -12.22 3.47
C GLY A 51 -4.58 -11.87 2.26
N ILE A 52 -4.17 -12.33 1.07
CA ILE A 52 -4.93 -12.10 -0.16
C ILE A 52 -6.24 -12.87 -0.10
N LYS A 53 -7.35 -12.19 -0.40
CA LYS A 53 -8.70 -12.77 -0.38
C LYS A 53 -9.29 -12.92 -1.78
N LYS A 54 -9.01 -11.96 -2.67
CA LYS A 54 -9.53 -11.97 -4.03
C LYS A 54 -8.59 -11.22 -4.95
N VAL A 55 -8.44 -11.74 -6.16
CA VAL A 55 -7.75 -11.11 -7.28
C VAL A 55 -8.64 -11.26 -8.50
N ASP A 56 -9.07 -10.14 -9.08
CA ASP A 56 -9.84 -10.13 -10.32
C ASP A 56 -9.08 -9.35 -11.38
N PHE A 57 -8.87 -9.95 -12.54
CA PHE A 57 -8.38 -9.22 -13.70
C PHE A 57 -9.54 -8.47 -14.35
N LEU A 58 -9.43 -7.15 -14.40
CA LEU A 58 -10.44 -6.27 -14.99
C LEU A 58 -10.15 -6.00 -16.48
N ALA A 59 -8.87 -6.08 -16.86
CA ALA A 59 -8.38 -5.97 -18.22
C ALA A 59 -7.01 -6.68 -18.33
N LYS A 60 -6.42 -6.70 -19.53
CA LYS A 60 -5.08 -7.26 -19.76
C LYS A 60 -3.99 -6.62 -18.88
N ASP A 61 -4.17 -5.35 -18.54
CA ASP A 61 -3.23 -4.51 -17.80
C ASP A 61 -3.81 -3.97 -16.49
N LYS A 62 -4.98 -4.44 -16.03
CA LYS A 62 -5.63 -3.96 -14.80
C LYS A 62 -6.13 -5.10 -13.94
N ALA A 63 -5.89 -5.01 -12.63
CA ALA A 63 -6.38 -5.98 -11.66
C ALA A 63 -6.89 -5.29 -10.40
N PHE A 64 -7.96 -5.84 -9.83
CA PHE A 64 -8.46 -5.51 -8.51
C PHE A 64 -7.97 -6.56 -7.52
N VAL A 65 -7.53 -6.14 -6.33
CA VAL A 65 -7.13 -7.03 -5.24
C VAL A 65 -7.85 -6.61 -3.96
N LEU A 66 -8.47 -7.57 -3.28
CA LEU A 66 -8.92 -7.44 -1.90
C LEU A 66 -8.02 -8.30 -1.01
N GLY A 67 -7.53 -7.73 0.08
CA GLY A 67 -6.75 -8.45 1.07
C GLY A 67 -6.94 -7.92 2.49
N SER A 68 -6.39 -8.65 3.44
CA SER A 68 -6.24 -8.22 4.83
C SER A 68 -4.79 -7.90 5.14
N TRP A 69 -4.55 -6.97 6.05
CA TRP A 69 -3.23 -6.66 6.59
C TRP A 69 -3.24 -6.85 8.11
N HIS A 70 -2.11 -7.30 8.65
CA HIS A 70 -1.87 -7.44 10.08
C HIS A 70 -0.45 -6.98 10.38
N LEU A 71 -0.32 -5.99 11.25
CA LEU A 71 0.94 -5.37 11.62
C LEU A 71 1.24 -5.68 13.09
N LYS A 72 2.14 -6.63 13.33
CA LYS A 72 2.57 -7.00 14.68
C LYS A 72 3.75 -6.14 15.12
N ARG A 73 3.57 -5.31 16.15
CA ARG A 73 4.61 -4.47 16.75
C ARG A 73 4.88 -4.91 18.18
N ASP A 74 5.85 -4.30 18.84
CA ASP A 74 6.21 -4.66 20.22
C ASP A 74 5.09 -4.37 21.23
N LYS A 75 4.26 -3.35 20.95
CA LYS A 75 3.26 -2.83 21.90
C LYS A 75 1.81 -3.05 21.47
N ASP A 76 1.57 -3.40 20.21
CA ASP A 76 0.22 -3.62 19.68
C ASP A 76 0.23 -4.42 18.36
N GLU A 77 -0.97 -4.78 17.89
CA GLU A 77 -1.18 -5.61 16.70
C GLU A 77 -2.34 -5.08 15.81
N PRO A 78 -2.24 -3.86 15.25
CA PRO A 78 -3.26 -3.33 14.37
C PRO A 78 -3.46 -4.20 13.12
N LYS A 79 -4.70 -4.28 12.65
CA LYS A 79 -5.12 -5.09 11.51
C LYS A 79 -6.31 -4.47 10.81
N GLY A 80 -6.50 -4.86 9.55
CA GLY A 80 -7.61 -4.36 8.76
C GLY A 80 -7.64 -4.95 7.36
N TYR A 81 -8.25 -4.21 6.44
CA TYR A 81 -8.44 -4.63 5.05
C TYR A 81 -7.96 -3.56 4.09
N PHE A 82 -7.59 -4.01 2.90
CA PHE A 82 -7.20 -3.14 1.81
C PHE A 82 -7.86 -3.58 0.51
N THR A 83 -8.10 -2.59 -0.36
CA THR A 83 -8.40 -2.81 -1.77
C THR A 83 -7.36 -2.10 -2.62
N LEU A 84 -6.82 -2.79 -3.61
CA LEU A 84 -5.86 -2.24 -4.56
C LEU A 84 -6.46 -2.24 -5.96
N LEU A 85 -6.21 -1.16 -6.70
CA LEU A 85 -6.23 -1.19 -8.15
C LEU A 85 -4.79 -1.23 -8.63
N LEU A 86 -4.44 -2.28 -9.37
CA LEU A 86 -3.14 -2.44 -9.99
C LEU A 86 -3.24 -2.15 -11.48
N GLN A 87 -2.18 -1.56 -12.01
CA GLN A 87 -1.96 -1.39 -13.44
C GLN A 87 -0.60 -1.97 -13.84
N LYS A 88 -0.55 -2.62 -14.99
CA LYS A 88 0.70 -3.10 -15.58
C LYS A 88 1.34 -1.96 -16.40
N ILE A 89 2.45 -1.41 -15.89
CA ILE A 89 3.21 -0.32 -16.50
C ILE A 89 4.58 -0.88 -16.90
N ASP A 90 4.94 -0.78 -18.18
CA ASP A 90 6.20 -1.31 -18.72
C ASP A 90 6.45 -2.78 -18.36
N GLY A 91 5.39 -3.58 -18.37
CA GLY A 91 5.45 -5.01 -18.05
C GLY A 91 5.40 -5.34 -16.55
N ILE A 92 5.42 -4.35 -15.67
CA ILE A 92 5.47 -4.52 -14.20
C ILE A 92 4.15 -4.09 -13.58
N TRP A 93 3.58 -4.92 -12.70
CA TRP A 93 2.39 -4.55 -11.95
C TRP A 93 2.73 -3.53 -10.86
N LYS A 94 2.03 -2.41 -10.86
CA LYS A 94 2.15 -1.33 -9.88
C LYS A 94 0.79 -1.01 -9.28
N VAL A 95 0.77 -0.67 -8.01
CA VAL A 95 -0.43 -0.15 -7.34
C VAL A 95 -0.65 1.31 -7.81
N ILE A 96 -1.84 1.60 -8.31
CA ILE A 96 -2.26 2.96 -8.72
C ILE A 96 -3.34 3.54 -7.81
N VAL A 97 -4.09 2.68 -7.11
CA VAL A 97 -5.01 3.06 -6.03
C VAL A 97 -4.84 2.07 -4.89
N ASP A 98 -4.69 2.57 -3.67
CA ASP A 98 -4.68 1.81 -2.43
C ASP A 98 -5.69 2.42 -1.47
N HIS A 99 -6.70 1.66 -1.07
CA HIS A 99 -7.63 2.06 -0.03
C HIS A 99 -7.54 1.05 1.12
N SER A 100 -6.97 1.51 2.23
CA SER A 100 -6.68 0.71 3.41
C SER A 100 -7.41 1.25 4.65
N SER A 101 -8.04 0.35 5.39
CA SER A 101 -8.81 0.61 6.62
C SER A 101 -8.38 -0.31 7.74
#